data_AF-R7FT29-F1
#
_entry.id   AF-R7FT29-F1
#
_cell.length_a   1.000
_cell.length_b   1.000
_cell.length_c   1.000
_cell.angle_alpha   90.00
_cell.angle_beta   90.00
_cell.angle_gamma   90.00
#
_symmetry.space_group_name_H-M   'P 1'
#
loop_
_entity.id
_entity.type
_entity.pdbx_description
1 polymer ?
#
loop_
_entity_poly.entity_id
_entity_poly.type
_entity_poly.pdbx_seq_one_letter_code
_entity_poly.pdbx_strand_id
1 'polypeptide(L)'
;MKFSEMPYTRPDTDKIRAQYDELISRFKNAGSADEQIKIMSEEETLRNHFFTEATLVSIRNSVNTKDEFYDKENEFIDEHSPFVSEKIQEFTDALLASKFRPELEKHYGKLLFKNYEIAARCFDPKIIPLMQEENKLVSAYQKLYGSAIVDFDGKKLPLPMLAPYKESKDRDIRRAAFEADGKFFDEHREEFDDLFDKLVKIRTKIAHELGYKNFIQLGYDRLGRNCYGPEQVAKFREAIAKDAVPVVGEVKELQRKRIGVDTLMLYDNGFTFSDGTAVPEGTAEDILAAGKTMYHGLSPETAEFIDFMYDNELLDVLSKEGKAPGGYCTFIPDYKSPFIFSNFNGTAGDVDVLTHEAGHAFQAYRAAKLGIMSDLSSPTMETCECHSMSMEFLTSDYHHLFFGKNTAKYELSHAEDALCFIPYGCMVDEFQHRMYENPDLTPAERNEIWASLEKKYRPYLHTEGLPFYGRGAGWQRQLHIYMYPLYYIDYCMAQTVAFQFWLAYMENKEDAWKRYLEFTDKAGTKTFEEVVSEAGLFLPYGEGGMKKICESVGNWIKAHQI
;
A
#
# COMPACT_ATOMS: atom_id res chain seq x y z
N MET A 1 16.68 -8.01 18.88
CA MET A 1 17.56 -6.82 18.99
C MET A 1 16.66 -5.65 18.73
N LYS A 2 16.74 -4.59 19.54
CA LYS A 2 15.86 -3.43 19.32
C LYS A 2 16.24 -2.72 18.03
N PHE A 3 15.28 -2.13 17.34
CA PHE A 3 15.51 -1.38 16.09
C PHE A 3 16.57 -0.28 16.25
N SER A 4 16.51 0.44 17.39
CA SER A 4 17.47 1.47 17.75
C SER A 4 18.92 0.97 17.91
N GLU A 5 19.11 -0.33 18.11
CA GLU A 5 20.39 -0.99 18.31
C GLU A 5 20.90 -1.72 17.05
N MET A 6 20.07 -1.84 15.99
CA MET A 6 20.47 -2.50 14.74
C MET A 6 21.56 -1.66 14.04
N PRO A 7 22.81 -2.15 13.92
CA PRO A 7 23.83 -1.40 13.19
C PRO A 7 23.42 -1.22 11.73
N TYR A 8 23.66 -0.02 11.20
CA TYR A 8 23.70 0.18 9.76
C TYR A 8 25.15 0.24 9.29
N THR A 9 25.46 -0.48 8.24
CA THR A 9 26.74 -0.40 7.53
C THR A 9 26.46 -0.25 6.04
N ARG A 10 26.96 0.83 5.43
CA ARG A 10 26.84 1.04 3.99
C ARG A 10 27.31 -0.21 3.22
N PRO A 11 26.46 -0.81 2.38
CA PRO A 11 26.84 -1.99 1.61
C PRO A 11 28.02 -1.70 0.67
N ASP A 12 29.03 -2.57 0.69
CA ASP A 12 30.09 -2.59 -0.31
C ASP A 12 29.56 -3.32 -1.56
N THR A 13 28.98 -2.54 -2.47
CA THR A 13 28.28 -3.06 -3.65
C THR A 13 29.22 -3.77 -4.62
N ASP A 14 30.49 -3.35 -4.74
CA ASP A 14 31.48 -4.05 -5.55
C ASP A 14 31.82 -5.42 -4.97
N LYS A 15 31.99 -5.50 -3.64
CA LYS A 15 32.19 -6.77 -2.96
C LYS A 15 30.97 -7.70 -3.11
N ILE A 16 29.76 -7.18 -2.93
CA ILE A 16 28.52 -7.96 -3.10
C ILE A 16 28.44 -8.51 -4.52
N ARG A 17 28.71 -7.68 -5.54
CA ARG A 17 28.71 -8.12 -6.94
C ARG A 17 29.74 -9.22 -7.22
N ALA A 18 30.94 -9.11 -6.66
CA ALA A 18 31.95 -10.16 -6.77
C ALA A 18 31.53 -11.47 -6.09
N GLN A 19 30.82 -11.40 -4.95
CA GLN A 19 30.25 -12.59 -4.29
C GLN A 19 29.14 -13.22 -5.14
N TYR A 20 28.30 -12.41 -5.80
CA TYR A 20 27.32 -12.92 -6.76
C TYR A 20 28.00 -13.62 -7.95
N ASP A 21 29.07 -13.06 -8.51
CA ASP A 21 29.82 -13.71 -9.60
C ASP A 21 30.32 -15.11 -9.21
N GLU A 22 30.80 -15.27 -7.97
CA GLU A 22 31.18 -16.56 -7.42
C GLU A 22 29.97 -17.52 -7.29
N LEU A 23 28.87 -17.05 -6.71
CA LEU A 23 27.64 -17.82 -6.53
C LEU A 23 27.08 -18.29 -7.88
N ILE A 24 27.01 -17.40 -8.87
CA ILE A 24 26.55 -17.71 -10.24
C ILE A 24 27.45 -18.78 -10.88
N SER A 25 28.77 -18.63 -10.76
CA SER A 25 29.73 -19.61 -11.28
C SER A 25 29.54 -20.98 -10.64
N ARG A 26 29.43 -21.03 -9.30
CA ARG A 26 29.16 -22.27 -8.56
C ARG A 26 27.82 -22.87 -8.95
N PHE A 27 26.78 -22.06 -9.08
CA PHE A 27 25.42 -22.51 -9.42
C PHE A 27 25.36 -23.17 -10.79
N LYS A 28 26.01 -22.55 -11.80
CA LYS A 28 26.09 -23.08 -13.17
C LYS A 28 26.90 -24.38 -13.24
N ASN A 29 27.93 -24.52 -12.40
CA ASN A 29 28.81 -25.68 -12.38
C ASN A 29 28.37 -26.79 -11.42
N ALA A 30 27.26 -26.61 -10.68
CA ALA A 30 26.74 -27.59 -9.75
C ALA A 30 26.47 -28.94 -10.43
N GLY A 31 26.87 -30.02 -9.75
CA GLY A 31 26.71 -31.40 -10.20
C GLY A 31 25.34 -32.00 -9.89
N SER A 32 24.54 -31.35 -9.03
CA SER A 32 23.23 -31.84 -8.60
C SER A 32 22.26 -30.70 -8.21
N ALA A 33 20.97 -31.04 -8.14
CA ALA A 33 19.94 -30.13 -7.59
C ALA A 33 20.22 -29.74 -6.13
N ASP A 34 20.69 -30.69 -5.30
CA ASP A 34 21.01 -30.44 -3.89
C ASP A 34 22.14 -29.42 -3.71
N GLU A 35 23.12 -29.40 -4.62
CA GLU A 35 24.16 -28.37 -4.64
C GLU A 35 23.57 -27.00 -5.01
N GLN A 36 22.67 -26.94 -5.99
CA GLN A 36 21.99 -25.70 -6.36
C GLN A 36 21.10 -25.16 -5.24
N ILE A 37 20.38 -26.02 -4.52
CA ILE A 37 19.57 -25.64 -3.34
C ILE A 37 20.45 -24.99 -2.25
N LYS A 38 21.63 -25.56 -1.98
CA LYS A 38 22.58 -24.97 -1.02
C LYS A 38 23.07 -23.61 -1.47
N ILE A 39 23.41 -23.47 -2.75
CA ILE A 39 23.87 -22.19 -3.32
C ILE A 39 22.75 -21.15 -3.31
N MET A 40 21.50 -21.53 -3.55
CA MET A 40 20.35 -20.64 -3.41
C MET A 40 20.17 -20.14 -1.96
N SER A 41 20.42 -20.97 -0.96
CA SER A 41 20.38 -20.53 0.44
C SER A 41 21.52 -19.55 0.79
N GLU A 42 22.70 -19.74 0.21
CA GLU A 42 23.82 -18.79 0.34
C GLU A 42 23.52 -17.46 -0.37
N GLU A 43 22.91 -17.51 -1.56
CA GLU A 43 22.45 -16.33 -2.30
C GLU A 43 21.39 -15.57 -1.51
N GLU A 44 20.39 -16.28 -0.99
CA GLU A 44 19.33 -15.69 -0.17
C GLU A 44 19.91 -14.96 1.05
N THR A 45 20.93 -15.53 1.69
CA THR A 45 21.62 -14.89 2.82
C THR A 45 22.32 -13.60 2.39
N LEU A 46 23.08 -13.62 1.28
CA LEU A 46 23.75 -12.43 0.76
C LEU A 46 22.76 -11.33 0.40
N ARG A 47 21.67 -11.71 -0.27
CA ARG A 47 20.59 -10.81 -0.70
C ARG A 47 19.85 -10.19 0.49
N ASN A 48 19.50 -11.01 1.47
CA ASN A 48 18.85 -10.58 2.70
C ASN A 48 19.69 -9.56 3.48
N HIS A 49 21.02 -9.74 3.48
CA HIS A 49 21.92 -8.78 4.12
C HIS A 49 21.92 -7.43 3.40
N PHE A 50 22.00 -7.43 2.06
CA PHE A 50 21.89 -6.18 1.29
C PHE A 50 20.56 -5.46 1.53
N PHE A 51 19.44 -6.19 1.48
CA PHE A 51 18.12 -5.60 1.73
C PHE A 51 17.92 -5.17 3.19
N THR A 52 18.57 -5.81 4.15
CA THR A 52 18.58 -5.35 5.55
C THR A 52 19.14 -3.94 5.65
N GLU A 53 20.33 -3.70 5.09
CA GLU A 53 20.98 -2.40 5.15
C GLU A 53 20.19 -1.32 4.37
N ALA A 54 19.67 -1.68 3.19
CA ALA A 54 18.82 -0.79 2.41
C ALA A 54 17.52 -0.40 3.14
N THR A 55 16.86 -1.37 3.77
CA THR A 55 15.63 -1.12 4.55
C THR A 55 15.92 -0.28 5.80
N LEU A 56 17.03 -0.52 6.52
CA LEU A 56 17.40 0.28 7.68
C LEU A 56 17.58 1.77 7.31
N VAL A 57 18.25 2.05 6.20
CA VAL A 57 18.39 3.43 5.70
C VAL A 57 17.06 4.02 5.30
N SER A 58 16.25 3.28 4.54
CA SER A 58 14.94 3.75 4.09
C SER A 58 14.03 4.13 5.26
N ILE A 59 13.96 3.29 6.31
CA ILE A 59 13.19 3.58 7.52
C ILE A 59 13.73 4.84 8.23
N ARG A 60 15.05 4.92 8.42
CA ARG A 60 15.63 6.04 9.18
C ARG A 60 15.56 7.36 8.44
N ASN A 61 15.66 7.33 7.10
CA ASN A 61 15.40 8.48 6.24
C ASN A 61 13.93 8.90 6.28
N SER A 62 12.98 7.97 6.16
CA SER A 62 11.54 8.31 6.16
C SER A 62 11.06 8.84 7.51
N VAL A 63 11.63 8.36 8.63
CA VAL A 63 11.35 8.86 9.99
C VAL A 63 11.80 10.32 10.14
N ASN A 64 12.90 10.71 9.50
CA ASN A 64 13.36 12.09 9.48
C ASN A 64 14.12 12.41 8.18
N THR A 65 13.40 12.94 7.20
CA THR A 65 13.94 13.31 5.87
C THR A 65 14.90 14.50 5.92
N LYS A 66 15.06 15.14 7.09
CA LYS A 66 16.03 16.22 7.32
C LYS A 66 17.37 15.70 7.87
N ASP A 67 17.48 14.41 8.17
CA ASP A 67 18.74 13.80 8.61
C ASP A 67 19.70 13.68 7.41
N GLU A 68 20.72 14.55 7.38
CA GLU A 68 21.68 14.58 6.26
C GLU A 68 22.47 13.29 6.07
N PHE A 69 22.67 12.49 7.13
CA PHE A 69 23.36 11.21 7.01
C PHE A 69 22.47 10.25 6.24
N TYR A 70 21.25 10.01 6.73
CA TYR A 70 20.34 9.08 6.07
C TYR A 70 19.83 9.55 4.71
N ASP A 71 19.75 10.87 4.44
CA ASP A 71 19.49 11.41 3.09
C ASP A 71 20.58 10.96 2.10
N LYS A 72 21.87 11.14 2.45
CA LYS A 72 23.00 10.72 1.59
C LYS A 72 23.13 9.21 1.46
N GLU A 73 22.82 8.45 2.52
CA GLU A 73 22.79 6.99 2.44
C GLU A 73 21.66 6.51 1.54
N ASN A 74 20.48 7.15 1.60
CA ASN A 74 19.36 6.80 0.73
C ASN A 74 19.68 7.12 -0.74
N GLU A 75 20.28 8.29 -1.03
CA GLU A 75 20.79 8.63 -2.36
C GLU A 75 21.82 7.60 -2.87
N PHE A 76 22.71 7.11 -2.00
CA PHE A 76 23.66 6.06 -2.34
C PHE A 76 22.94 4.77 -2.75
N ILE A 77 21.93 4.33 -1.98
CA ILE A 77 21.13 3.15 -2.30
C ILE A 77 20.35 3.35 -3.61
N ASP A 78 19.74 4.51 -3.85
CA ASP A 78 19.02 4.84 -5.09
C ASP A 78 19.91 4.73 -6.32
N GLU A 79 21.19 5.12 -6.20
CA GLU A 79 22.18 5.07 -7.29
C GLU A 79 22.78 3.67 -7.49
N HIS A 80 23.06 2.94 -6.41
CA HIS A 80 23.88 1.71 -6.49
C HIS A 80 23.06 0.42 -6.47
N SER A 81 21.83 0.42 -5.93
CA SER A 81 20.97 -0.77 -5.91
C SER A 81 20.71 -1.38 -7.30
N PRO A 82 20.59 -0.62 -8.41
CA PRO A 82 20.41 -1.22 -9.74
C PRO A 82 21.57 -2.12 -10.18
N PHE A 83 22.80 -1.87 -9.72
CA PHE A 83 23.95 -2.73 -10.04
C PHE A 83 23.94 -4.04 -9.24
N VAL A 84 23.34 -4.04 -8.05
CA VAL A 84 23.08 -5.28 -7.31
C VAL A 84 21.93 -6.04 -7.96
N SER A 85 20.88 -5.34 -8.39
CA SER A 85 19.77 -5.93 -9.16
C SER A 85 20.23 -6.60 -10.45
N GLU A 86 21.22 -6.05 -11.15
CA GLU A 86 21.86 -6.70 -12.31
C GLU A 86 22.39 -8.10 -11.95
N LYS A 87 23.08 -8.23 -10.81
CA LYS A 87 23.64 -9.53 -10.38
C LYS A 87 22.60 -10.50 -9.84
N ILE A 88 21.57 -9.99 -9.17
CA ILE A 88 20.39 -10.79 -8.82
C ILE A 88 19.76 -11.35 -10.09
N GLN A 89 19.58 -10.51 -11.13
CA GLN A 89 19.03 -10.95 -12.41
C GLN A 89 19.90 -12.01 -13.10
N GLU A 90 21.22 -11.82 -13.14
CA GLU A 90 22.13 -12.83 -13.70
C GLU A 90 22.02 -14.19 -12.97
N PHE A 91 21.82 -14.17 -11.65
CA PHE A 91 21.56 -15.38 -10.87
C PHE A 91 20.19 -15.97 -11.20
N THR A 92 19.14 -15.15 -11.28
CA THR A 92 17.79 -15.55 -11.71
C THR A 92 17.83 -16.21 -13.10
N ASP A 93 18.56 -15.66 -14.06
CA ASP A 93 18.71 -16.23 -15.39
C ASP A 93 19.41 -17.60 -15.35
N ALA A 94 20.44 -17.73 -14.53
CA ALA A 94 21.12 -19.01 -14.31
C ALA A 94 20.19 -20.06 -13.69
N LEU A 95 19.36 -19.65 -12.73
CA LEU A 95 18.34 -20.46 -12.09
C LEU A 95 17.28 -20.94 -13.10
N LEU A 96 16.72 -20.02 -13.89
CA LEU A 96 15.70 -20.33 -14.90
C LEU A 96 16.24 -21.23 -16.02
N ALA A 97 17.53 -21.11 -16.35
CA ALA A 97 18.22 -21.95 -17.32
C ALA A 97 18.75 -23.28 -16.75
N SER A 98 18.55 -23.55 -15.46
CA SER A 98 19.12 -24.75 -14.83
C SER A 98 18.57 -26.05 -15.43
N LYS A 99 19.46 -27.00 -15.72
CA LYS A 99 19.08 -28.37 -16.09
C LYS A 99 18.37 -29.15 -14.97
N PHE A 100 18.49 -28.67 -13.72
CA PHE A 100 17.84 -29.24 -12.53
C PHE A 100 16.54 -28.50 -12.15
N ARG A 101 16.03 -27.63 -13.02
CA ARG A 101 14.80 -26.88 -12.77
C ARG A 101 13.61 -27.77 -12.32
N PRO A 102 13.35 -28.96 -12.88
CA PRO A 102 12.25 -29.82 -12.41
C PRO A 102 12.38 -30.21 -10.92
N GLU A 103 13.58 -30.50 -10.45
CA GLU A 103 13.86 -30.83 -9.06
C GLU A 103 13.75 -29.61 -8.16
N LEU A 104 14.21 -28.44 -8.61
CA LEU A 104 14.07 -27.19 -7.88
C LEU A 104 12.59 -26.73 -7.78
N GLU A 105 11.80 -26.86 -8.86
CA GLU A 105 10.35 -26.61 -8.85
C GLU A 105 9.62 -27.56 -7.90
N LYS A 106 10.10 -28.80 -7.76
CA LYS A 106 9.56 -29.74 -6.78
C LYS A 106 9.91 -29.34 -5.34
N HIS A 107 11.09 -28.75 -5.12
CA HIS A 107 11.54 -28.33 -3.79
C HIS A 107 10.87 -27.02 -3.33
N TYR A 108 10.92 -25.98 -4.17
CA TYR A 108 10.45 -24.63 -3.84
C TYR A 108 9.04 -24.30 -4.32
N GLY A 109 8.48 -25.11 -5.22
CA GLY A 109 7.20 -24.85 -5.87
C GLY A 109 7.33 -24.08 -7.19
N LYS A 110 6.40 -24.32 -8.10
CA LYS A 110 6.38 -23.72 -9.45
C LYS A 110 6.12 -22.21 -9.44
N LEU A 111 5.42 -21.72 -8.43
CA LEU A 111 5.07 -20.29 -8.34
C LEU A 111 6.32 -19.42 -8.23
N LEU A 112 7.34 -19.87 -7.47
CA LEU A 112 8.62 -19.17 -7.36
C LEU A 112 9.23 -18.93 -8.75
N PHE A 113 9.27 -19.97 -9.59
CA PHE A 113 9.83 -19.89 -10.94
C PHE A 113 9.00 -18.99 -11.86
N LYS A 114 7.67 -19.05 -11.75
CA LYS A 114 6.79 -18.13 -12.47
C LYS A 114 7.06 -16.67 -12.07
N ASN A 115 7.24 -16.40 -10.78
CA ASN A 115 7.57 -15.05 -10.30
C ASN A 115 8.95 -14.61 -10.80
N TYR A 116 9.94 -15.50 -10.85
CA TYR A 116 11.24 -15.22 -11.45
C TYR A 116 11.16 -14.95 -12.96
N GLU A 117 10.32 -15.67 -13.71
CA GLU A 117 10.08 -15.39 -15.14
C GLU A 117 9.41 -14.02 -15.36
N ILE A 118 8.56 -13.59 -14.43
CA ILE A 118 7.94 -12.25 -14.44
C ILE A 118 8.99 -11.18 -14.12
N ALA A 119 9.81 -11.39 -13.08
CA ALA A 119 10.87 -10.46 -12.72
C ALA A 119 11.91 -10.32 -13.85
N ALA A 120 12.29 -11.43 -14.48
CA ALA A 120 13.32 -11.46 -15.51
C ALA A 120 13.00 -10.63 -16.76
N ARG A 121 11.72 -10.50 -17.12
CA ARG A 121 11.29 -9.65 -18.25
C ARG A 121 11.20 -8.16 -17.91
N CYS A 122 11.33 -7.79 -16.63
CA CYS A 122 11.27 -6.41 -16.18
C CYS A 122 12.64 -5.70 -16.17
N PHE A 123 13.73 -6.40 -16.49
CA PHE A 123 15.08 -5.89 -16.38
C PHE A 123 15.94 -6.24 -17.60
N ASP A 124 16.77 -5.28 -18.01
CA ASP A 124 17.85 -5.44 -18.99
C ASP A 124 18.94 -4.41 -18.62
N PRO A 125 20.23 -4.77 -18.55
CA PRO A 125 21.29 -3.82 -18.16
C PRO A 125 21.24 -2.47 -18.90
N LYS A 126 20.74 -2.42 -20.13
CA LYS A 126 20.61 -1.17 -20.90
C LYS A 126 19.67 -0.14 -20.28
N ILE A 127 18.73 -0.55 -19.40
CA ILE A 127 17.77 0.36 -18.77
C ILE A 127 18.26 0.89 -17.42
N ILE A 128 19.40 0.44 -16.90
CA ILE A 128 19.93 0.86 -15.59
C ILE A 128 19.96 2.40 -15.44
N PRO A 129 20.48 3.18 -16.41
CA PRO A 129 20.46 4.64 -16.30
C PRO A 129 19.05 5.23 -16.20
N LEU A 130 18.07 4.61 -16.87
CA LEU A 130 16.67 5.05 -16.83
C LEU A 130 16.01 4.72 -15.50
N MET A 131 16.35 3.58 -14.88
CA MET A 131 15.89 3.22 -13.53
C MET A 131 16.44 4.17 -12.48
N GLN A 132 17.71 4.55 -12.57
CA GLN A 132 18.31 5.56 -11.68
C GLN A 132 17.62 6.92 -11.83
N GLU A 133 17.24 7.31 -13.05
CA GLU A 133 16.46 8.53 -13.31
C GLU A 133 15.04 8.44 -12.73
N GLU A 134 14.36 7.30 -12.91
CA GLU A 134 13.04 7.03 -12.31
C GLU A 134 13.10 7.14 -10.78
N ASN A 135 14.07 6.50 -10.12
CA ASN A 135 14.24 6.55 -8.66
C ASN A 135 14.44 7.99 -8.17
N LYS A 136 15.29 8.77 -8.84
CA LYS A 136 15.53 10.19 -8.49
C LYS A 136 14.27 11.04 -8.59
N LEU A 137 13.44 10.81 -9.61
CA LEU A 137 12.17 11.53 -9.78
C LEU A 137 11.15 11.15 -8.70
N VAL A 138 11.09 9.87 -8.31
CA VAL A 138 10.25 9.40 -7.21
C VAL A 138 10.69 10.03 -5.87
N SER A 139 11.98 10.01 -5.57
CA SER A 139 12.54 10.64 -4.36
C SER A 139 12.31 12.16 -4.36
N ALA A 140 12.42 12.82 -5.52
CA ALA A 140 12.13 14.26 -5.66
C ALA A 140 10.66 14.59 -5.36
N TYR A 141 9.71 13.78 -5.85
CA TYR A 141 8.29 13.93 -5.51
C TYR A 141 8.05 13.76 -4.00
N GLN A 142 8.62 12.71 -3.40
CA GLN A 142 8.45 12.44 -1.97
C GLN A 142 9.01 13.58 -1.11
N LYS A 143 10.16 14.15 -1.50
CA LYS A 143 10.77 15.31 -0.83
C LYS A 143 9.93 16.58 -0.97
N LEU A 144 9.41 16.86 -2.17
CA LEU A 144 8.54 18.00 -2.42
C LEU A 144 7.26 17.90 -1.56
N TYR A 145 6.59 16.75 -1.56
CA TYR A 145 5.39 16.56 -0.73
C TYR A 145 5.73 16.55 0.77
N GLY A 146 6.82 15.89 1.19
CA GLY A 146 7.27 15.89 2.59
C GLY A 146 7.63 17.29 3.11
N SER A 147 7.96 18.23 2.23
CA SER A 147 8.24 19.64 2.59
C SER A 147 6.99 20.49 2.82
N ALA A 148 5.79 19.94 2.56
CA ALA A 148 4.56 20.70 2.53
C ALA A 148 4.16 21.24 3.90
N ILE A 149 4.23 22.57 4.05
CA ILE A 149 3.83 23.30 5.24
C ILE A 149 2.85 24.41 4.83
N VAL A 150 1.71 24.48 5.52
CA VAL A 150 0.67 25.49 5.28
C VAL A 150 0.47 26.34 6.53
N ASP A 151 0.20 27.63 6.32
CA ASP A 151 -0.22 28.54 7.39
C ASP A 151 -1.74 28.39 7.61
N PHE A 152 -2.14 27.83 8.76
CA PHE A 152 -3.54 27.61 9.12
C PHE A 152 -3.76 27.87 10.62
N ASP A 153 -4.83 28.56 10.99
CA ASP A 153 -5.16 28.85 12.41
C ASP A 153 -3.98 29.48 13.20
N GLY A 154 -3.24 30.38 12.54
CA GLY A 154 -2.07 31.05 13.11
C GLY A 154 -0.84 30.16 13.33
N LYS A 155 -0.86 28.92 12.82
CA LYS A 155 0.21 27.92 12.95
C LYS A 155 0.77 27.53 11.60
N LYS A 156 2.02 27.08 11.58
CA LYS A 156 2.63 26.37 10.46
C LYS A 156 2.43 24.88 10.66
N LEU A 157 1.65 24.26 9.78
CA LEU A 157 1.24 22.87 9.90
C LEU A 157 1.78 22.07 8.71
N PRO A 158 2.43 20.91 8.94
CA PRO A 158 2.56 19.89 7.90
C PRO A 158 1.18 19.48 7.37
N LEU A 159 1.05 19.11 6.09
CA LEU A 159 -0.25 18.74 5.50
C LEU A 159 -1.04 17.66 6.28
N PRO A 160 -0.42 16.59 6.85
CA PRO A 160 -1.15 15.62 7.67
C PRO A 160 -1.86 16.25 8.89
N MET A 161 -1.30 17.33 9.45
CA MET A 161 -1.87 18.04 10.60
C MET A 161 -3.09 18.90 10.23
N LEU A 162 -3.47 18.98 8.95
CA LEU A 162 -4.76 19.54 8.54
C LEU A 162 -5.94 18.57 8.74
N ALA A 163 -5.70 17.28 8.98
CA ALA A 163 -6.77 16.28 9.09
C ALA A 163 -7.86 16.65 10.13
N PRO A 164 -7.52 17.06 11.37
CA PRO A 164 -8.54 17.47 12.34
C PRO A 164 -9.37 18.69 11.89
N TYR A 165 -8.77 19.59 11.10
CA TYR A 165 -9.47 20.75 10.55
C TYR A 165 -10.38 20.37 9.39
N LYS A 166 -9.99 19.40 8.56
CA LYS A 166 -10.80 18.81 7.48
C LYS A 166 -12.02 18.04 8.01
N GLU A 167 -11.98 17.60 9.26
CA GLU A 167 -13.08 16.92 9.96
C GLU A 167 -13.82 17.82 10.97
N SER A 168 -13.48 19.11 11.03
CA SER A 168 -14.09 20.06 11.96
C SER A 168 -15.62 20.07 11.86
N LYS A 169 -16.30 20.22 13.01
CA LYS A 169 -17.76 20.45 13.02
C LYS A 169 -18.17 21.72 12.29
N ASP A 170 -17.28 22.72 12.28
CA ASP A 170 -17.47 23.95 11.53
C ASP A 170 -17.14 23.72 10.05
N ARG A 171 -18.17 23.84 9.20
CA ARG A 171 -18.09 23.62 7.76
C ARG A 171 -17.18 24.64 7.06
N ASP A 172 -17.10 25.87 7.56
CA ASP A 172 -16.22 26.89 7.01
C ASP A 172 -14.75 26.57 7.33
N ILE A 173 -14.47 26.02 8.52
CA ILE A 173 -13.13 25.50 8.85
C ILE A 173 -12.76 24.33 7.94
N ARG A 174 -13.68 23.37 7.70
CA ARG A 174 -13.42 22.26 6.76
C ARG A 174 -13.08 22.78 5.38
N ARG A 175 -13.90 23.69 4.85
CA ARG A 175 -13.67 24.31 3.54
C ARG A 175 -12.31 25.00 3.49
N ALA A 176 -11.99 25.85 4.47
CA ALA A 176 -10.72 26.55 4.54
C ALA A 176 -9.52 25.58 4.59
N ALA A 177 -9.65 24.45 5.29
CA ALA A 177 -8.59 23.43 5.37
C ALA A 177 -8.36 22.75 4.00
N PHE A 178 -9.41 22.46 3.25
CA PHE A 178 -9.29 21.97 1.87
C PHE A 178 -8.73 23.03 0.91
N GLU A 179 -9.11 24.30 1.07
CA GLU A 179 -8.54 25.40 0.30
C GLU A 179 -7.04 25.58 0.59
N ALA A 180 -6.62 25.50 1.85
CA ALA A 180 -5.21 25.57 2.25
C ALA A 180 -4.39 24.39 1.72
N ASP A 181 -4.93 23.18 1.80
CA ASP A 181 -4.33 21.97 1.20
C ASP A 181 -4.14 22.13 -0.31
N GLY A 182 -5.21 22.47 -1.03
CA GLY A 182 -5.16 22.68 -2.48
C GLY A 182 -4.26 23.83 -2.91
N LYS A 183 -4.15 24.87 -2.09
CA LYS A 183 -3.28 26.03 -2.36
C LYS A 183 -1.81 25.63 -2.43
N PHE A 184 -1.33 24.76 -1.54
CA PHE A 184 0.05 24.26 -1.60
C PHE A 184 0.34 23.59 -2.95
N PHE A 185 -0.53 22.68 -3.39
CA PHE A 185 -0.36 22.00 -4.67
C PHE A 185 -0.48 22.96 -5.87
N ASP A 186 -1.32 23.99 -5.77
CA ASP A 186 -1.42 25.03 -6.80
C ASP A 186 -0.18 25.95 -6.85
N GLU A 187 0.46 26.24 -5.71
CA GLU A 187 1.71 27.01 -5.63
C GLU A 187 2.90 26.25 -6.24
N HIS A 188 2.89 24.92 -6.13
CA HIS A 188 3.91 24.01 -6.69
C HIS A 188 3.44 23.30 -7.98
N ARG A 189 2.43 23.84 -8.67
CA ARG A 189 1.78 23.17 -9.81
C ARG A 189 2.76 22.76 -10.91
N GLU A 190 3.63 23.67 -11.33
CA GLU A 190 4.58 23.41 -12.41
C GLU A 190 5.58 22.30 -12.03
N GLU A 191 5.99 22.25 -10.75
CA GLU A 191 6.89 21.22 -10.24
C GLU A 191 6.23 19.84 -10.22
N PHE A 192 4.99 19.74 -9.72
CA PHE A 192 4.24 18.48 -9.74
C PHE A 192 3.92 18.01 -11.16
N ASP A 193 3.51 18.92 -12.05
CA ASP A 193 3.23 18.61 -13.45
C ASP A 193 4.48 18.11 -14.19
N ASP A 194 5.63 18.76 -13.99
CA ASP A 194 6.92 18.38 -14.59
C ASP A 194 7.44 17.04 -14.05
N LEU A 195 7.35 16.82 -12.73
CA LEU A 195 7.73 15.54 -12.12
C LEU A 195 6.90 14.39 -12.70
N PHE A 196 5.58 14.54 -12.78
CA PHE A 196 4.74 13.49 -13.34
C PHE A 196 4.96 13.28 -14.83
N ASP A 197 5.17 14.35 -15.59
CA ASP A 197 5.48 14.27 -17.02
C ASP A 197 6.76 13.49 -17.28
N LYS A 198 7.83 13.77 -16.52
CA LYS A 198 9.09 13.03 -16.59
C LYS A 198 8.91 11.58 -16.19
N LEU A 199 8.14 11.29 -15.14
CA LEU A 199 7.84 9.92 -14.70
C LEU A 199 7.10 9.12 -15.79
N VAL A 200 6.06 9.68 -16.41
CA VAL A 200 5.32 9.00 -17.49
C VAL A 200 6.23 8.74 -18.69
N LYS A 201 7.07 9.71 -19.07
CA LYS A 201 8.01 9.58 -20.19
C LYS A 201 9.11 8.56 -19.93
N ILE A 202 9.76 8.59 -18.76
CA ILE A 202 10.85 7.66 -18.44
C ILE A 202 10.33 6.22 -18.34
N ARG A 203 9.17 6.01 -17.70
CA ARG A 203 8.48 4.72 -17.61
C ARG A 203 8.10 4.17 -18.98
N THR A 204 7.56 5.04 -19.85
CA THR A 204 7.23 4.67 -21.23
C THR A 204 8.49 4.29 -22.02
N LYS A 205 9.58 5.04 -21.87
CA LYS A 205 10.86 4.74 -22.51
C LYS A 205 11.41 3.39 -22.02
N ILE A 206 11.42 3.13 -20.71
CA ILE A 206 11.83 1.84 -20.15
C ILE A 206 11.00 0.70 -20.76
N ALA A 207 9.68 0.87 -20.83
CA ALA A 207 8.80 -0.13 -21.42
C ALA A 207 9.14 -0.44 -22.88
N HIS A 208 9.39 0.59 -23.70
CA HIS A 208 9.79 0.41 -25.10
C HIS A 208 11.16 -0.27 -25.24
N GLU A 209 12.14 0.10 -24.42
CA GLU A 209 13.47 -0.54 -24.40
C GLU A 209 13.37 -2.03 -24.07
N LEU A 210 12.44 -2.42 -23.20
CA LEU A 210 12.13 -3.80 -22.86
C LEU A 210 11.18 -4.51 -23.86
N GLY A 211 10.77 -3.83 -24.93
CA GLY A 211 9.93 -4.41 -25.99
C GLY A 211 8.43 -4.44 -25.69
N TYR A 212 7.97 -3.76 -24.62
CA TYR A 212 6.55 -3.58 -24.36
C TYR A 212 5.97 -2.47 -25.24
N LYS A 213 4.67 -2.58 -25.55
CA LYS A 213 3.94 -1.56 -26.33
C LYS A 213 3.81 -0.23 -25.58
N ASN A 214 3.66 -0.30 -24.26
CA ASN A 214 3.56 0.83 -23.34
C ASN A 214 3.87 0.34 -21.93
N PHE A 215 3.82 1.24 -20.94
CA PHE A 215 4.19 0.90 -19.56
C PHE A 215 3.21 -0.02 -18.84
N ILE A 216 1.98 -0.24 -19.32
CA ILE A 216 0.95 -0.96 -18.56
C ILE A 216 1.39 -2.39 -18.25
N GLN A 217 1.75 -3.18 -19.27
CA GLN A 217 2.13 -4.57 -19.03
C GLN A 217 3.43 -4.67 -18.21
N LEU A 218 4.41 -3.77 -18.44
CA LEU A 218 5.61 -3.70 -17.61
C LEU A 218 5.27 -3.37 -16.15
N GLY A 219 4.34 -2.45 -15.90
CA GLY A 219 3.91 -2.11 -14.54
C GLY A 219 3.21 -3.28 -13.84
N TYR A 220 2.40 -4.07 -14.55
CA TYR A 220 1.81 -5.30 -14.01
C TYR A 220 2.90 -6.34 -13.66
N ASP A 221 3.90 -6.47 -14.53
CA ASP A 221 5.00 -7.41 -14.31
C ASP A 221 5.91 -6.96 -13.16
N ARG A 222 6.18 -5.66 -13.03
CA ARG A 222 6.92 -5.08 -11.88
C ARG A 222 6.20 -5.27 -10.55
N LEU A 223 4.87 -5.34 -10.56
CA LEU A 223 4.04 -5.69 -9.40
C LEU A 223 3.94 -7.21 -9.17
N GLY A 224 4.62 -8.03 -9.98
CA GLY A 224 4.64 -9.49 -9.85
C GLY A 224 3.31 -10.16 -10.17
N ARG A 225 2.37 -9.47 -10.83
CA ARG A 225 1.00 -9.97 -11.08
C ARG A 225 1.03 -11.28 -11.85
N ASN A 226 0.78 -12.37 -11.15
CA ASN A 226 1.00 -13.72 -11.66
C ASN A 226 -0.30 -14.44 -12.04
N CYS A 227 -1.47 -14.01 -11.59
CA CYS A 227 -2.74 -14.71 -11.84
C CYS A 227 -3.84 -13.84 -12.49
N TYR A 228 -3.61 -12.54 -12.68
CA TYR A 228 -4.55 -11.64 -13.35
C TYR A 228 -3.81 -10.59 -14.19
N GLY A 229 -4.52 -9.98 -15.15
CA GLY A 229 -3.97 -8.98 -16.06
C GLY A 229 -4.91 -7.79 -16.30
N PRO A 230 -4.58 -6.93 -17.27
CA PRO A 230 -5.37 -5.73 -17.59
C PRO A 230 -6.84 -6.02 -17.89
N GLU A 231 -7.16 -7.17 -18.49
CA GLU A 231 -8.54 -7.54 -18.81
C GLU A 231 -9.39 -7.81 -17.56
N GLN A 232 -8.86 -8.55 -16.57
CA GLN A 232 -9.55 -8.80 -15.30
C GLN A 232 -9.77 -7.50 -14.53
N VAL A 233 -8.76 -6.63 -14.52
CA VAL A 233 -8.85 -5.31 -13.87
C VAL A 233 -9.89 -4.42 -14.56
N ALA A 234 -9.95 -4.41 -15.90
CA ALA A 234 -10.98 -3.66 -16.63
C ALA A 234 -12.40 -4.16 -16.29
N LYS A 235 -12.61 -5.50 -16.28
CA LYS A 235 -13.89 -6.10 -15.87
C LYS A 235 -14.27 -5.74 -14.45
N PHE A 236 -13.30 -5.74 -13.54
CA PHE A 236 -13.51 -5.33 -12.15
C PHE A 236 -13.95 -3.86 -12.06
N ARG A 237 -13.24 -2.94 -12.72
CA ARG A 237 -13.60 -1.52 -12.76
C ARG A 237 -14.98 -1.27 -13.36
N GLU A 238 -15.38 -2.03 -14.39
CA GLU A 238 -16.72 -1.98 -14.97
C GLU A 238 -17.79 -2.44 -13.98
N ALA A 239 -17.55 -3.53 -13.25
CA ALA A 239 -18.44 -4.01 -12.20
C ALA A 239 -18.57 -2.98 -11.07
N ILE A 240 -17.47 -2.33 -10.65
CA ILE A 240 -17.52 -1.25 -9.64
C ILE A 240 -18.38 -0.07 -10.13
N ALA A 241 -18.15 0.41 -11.36
CA ALA A 241 -18.92 1.52 -11.91
C ALA A 241 -20.42 1.20 -12.00
N LYS A 242 -20.77 -0.05 -12.31
CA LYS A 242 -22.15 -0.49 -12.48
C LYS A 242 -22.85 -0.82 -11.16
N ASP A 243 -22.20 -1.57 -10.28
CA ASP A 243 -22.83 -2.20 -9.12
C ASP A 243 -22.50 -1.48 -7.80
N ALA A 244 -21.28 -0.95 -7.64
CA ALA A 244 -20.85 -0.31 -6.40
C ALA A 244 -21.20 1.18 -6.34
N VAL A 245 -20.97 1.93 -7.43
CA VAL A 245 -21.22 3.39 -7.47
C VAL A 245 -22.66 3.77 -7.07
N PRO A 246 -23.73 3.06 -7.52
CA PRO A 246 -25.08 3.37 -7.07
C PRO A 246 -25.29 3.17 -5.56
N VAL A 247 -24.77 2.08 -5.00
CA VAL A 247 -24.87 1.79 -3.56
C VAL A 247 -24.11 2.83 -2.74
N VAL A 248 -22.91 3.22 -3.18
CA VAL A 248 -22.14 4.29 -2.54
C VAL A 248 -22.89 5.63 -2.63
N GLY A 249 -23.57 5.91 -3.75
CA GLY A 249 -24.44 7.08 -3.86
C GLY A 249 -25.54 7.11 -2.80
N GLU A 250 -26.16 5.96 -2.51
CA GLU A 250 -27.14 5.85 -1.42
C GLU A 250 -26.52 6.09 -0.04
N VAL A 251 -25.32 5.54 0.22
CA VAL A 251 -24.58 5.76 1.47
C VAL A 251 -24.20 7.24 1.64
N LYS A 252 -23.73 7.90 0.58
CA LYS A 252 -23.42 9.34 0.63
C LYS A 252 -24.67 10.20 0.79
N GLU A 253 -25.83 9.78 0.29
CA GLU A 253 -27.10 10.44 0.57
C GLU A 253 -27.52 10.29 2.05
N LEU A 254 -27.23 9.13 2.68
CA LEU A 254 -27.42 8.97 4.13
C LEU A 254 -26.50 9.91 4.91
N GLN A 255 -25.21 9.96 4.56
CA GLN A 255 -24.26 10.92 5.17
C GLN A 255 -24.77 12.35 5.01
N ARG A 256 -25.16 12.78 3.79
CA ARG A 256 -25.64 14.13 3.51
C ARG A 256 -26.82 14.52 4.40
N LYS A 257 -27.80 13.62 4.56
CA LYS A 257 -28.96 13.81 5.46
C LYS A 257 -28.52 13.88 6.91
N ARG A 258 -27.63 12.97 7.34
CA ARG A 258 -27.14 12.86 8.72
C ARG A 258 -26.37 14.09 9.18
N ILE A 259 -25.58 14.71 8.30
CA ILE A 259 -24.85 15.95 8.61
C ILE A 259 -25.64 17.23 8.28
N GLY A 260 -26.83 17.10 7.67
CA GLY A 260 -27.76 18.21 7.45
C GLY A 260 -27.31 19.25 6.43
N VAL A 261 -26.58 18.85 5.38
CA VAL A 261 -26.17 19.77 4.29
C VAL A 261 -27.07 19.63 3.06
N ASP A 262 -27.28 20.72 2.32
CA ASP A 262 -28.08 20.70 1.10
C ASP A 262 -27.39 19.90 -0.02
N THR A 263 -26.10 20.20 -0.23
CA THR A 263 -25.23 19.55 -1.21
C THR A 263 -23.98 19.02 -0.50
N LEU A 264 -23.61 17.77 -0.77
CA LEU A 264 -22.43 17.13 -0.20
C LEU A 264 -21.18 17.57 -1.00
N MET A 265 -20.41 18.49 -0.43
CA MET A 265 -19.18 18.98 -1.05
C MET A 265 -18.01 18.05 -0.70
N LEU A 266 -16.91 18.13 -1.44
CA LEU A 266 -15.70 17.35 -1.17
C LEU A 266 -15.18 17.59 0.26
N TYR A 267 -15.28 18.83 0.74
CA TYR A 267 -14.91 19.20 2.12
C TYR A 267 -15.92 18.73 3.19
N ASP A 268 -17.02 18.10 2.80
CA ASP A 268 -17.93 17.40 3.71
C ASP A 268 -17.67 15.89 3.72
N ASN A 269 -16.89 15.35 2.77
CA ASN A 269 -16.74 13.90 2.58
C ASN A 269 -16.22 13.17 3.82
N GLY A 270 -15.26 13.76 4.54
CA GLY A 270 -14.70 13.18 5.78
C GLY A 270 -15.47 13.53 7.05
N PHE A 271 -16.52 14.36 6.98
CA PHE A 271 -17.35 14.70 8.13
C PHE A 271 -18.60 13.82 8.13
N THR A 272 -18.62 12.79 8.98
CA THR A 272 -19.62 11.70 8.90
C THR A 272 -20.81 11.89 9.82
N PHE A 273 -20.70 12.65 10.93
CA PHE A 273 -21.79 12.85 11.90
C PHE A 273 -21.92 14.31 12.32
N SER A 274 -23.16 14.82 12.44
CA SER A 274 -23.44 16.24 12.76
C SER A 274 -22.86 16.69 14.10
N ASP A 275 -22.70 15.78 15.06
CA ASP A 275 -22.15 16.05 16.38
C ASP A 275 -20.65 15.71 16.49
N GLY A 276 -19.97 15.42 15.37
CA GLY A 276 -18.54 15.13 15.27
C GLY A 276 -18.21 13.69 14.86
N THR A 277 -17.13 13.53 14.09
CA THR A 277 -16.55 12.23 13.74
C THR A 277 -16.08 11.47 14.98
N ALA A 278 -15.91 10.16 14.86
CA ALA A 278 -15.33 9.36 15.94
C ALA A 278 -13.86 9.77 16.14
N VAL A 279 -13.47 9.98 17.39
CA VAL A 279 -12.11 10.32 17.79
C VAL A 279 -11.69 9.33 18.87
N PRO A 280 -10.48 8.75 18.80
CA PRO A 280 -9.99 7.85 19.84
C PRO A 280 -9.88 8.58 21.19
N GLU A 281 -10.19 7.89 22.27
CA GLU A 281 -10.06 8.36 23.65
C GLU A 281 -8.63 8.13 24.15
N GLY A 282 -8.02 9.15 24.76
CA GLY A 282 -6.68 9.06 25.35
C GLY A 282 -5.57 9.70 24.52
N THR A 283 -4.32 9.51 24.96
CA THR A 283 -3.13 9.93 24.22
C THR A 283 -2.70 8.87 23.19
N ALA A 284 -1.69 9.18 22.37
CA ALA A 284 -1.14 8.19 21.45
C ALA A 284 -0.55 6.97 22.17
N GLU A 285 0.00 7.15 23.38
CA GLU A 285 0.47 6.06 24.24
C GLU A 285 -0.70 5.19 24.73
N ASP A 286 -1.85 5.79 25.04
CA ASP A 286 -3.06 5.05 25.40
C ASP A 286 -3.60 4.23 24.22
N ILE A 287 -3.60 4.79 23.00
CA ILE A 287 -3.96 4.09 21.76
C ILE A 287 -3.05 2.88 21.54
N LEU A 288 -1.75 3.06 21.70
CA LEU A 288 -0.77 1.97 21.57
C LEU A 288 -1.01 0.89 22.65
N ALA A 289 -1.26 1.26 23.90
CA ALA A 289 -1.57 0.31 24.97
C ALA A 289 -2.88 -0.45 24.74
N ALA A 290 -3.90 0.22 24.18
CA ALA A 290 -5.15 -0.38 23.76
C ALA A 290 -4.93 -1.38 22.62
N GLY A 291 -4.10 -1.04 21.62
CA GLY A 291 -3.69 -1.94 20.54
C GLY A 291 -2.99 -3.20 21.03
N LYS A 292 -2.06 -3.06 21.99
CA LYS A 292 -1.43 -4.23 22.64
C LYS A 292 -2.45 -5.12 23.35
N THR A 293 -3.39 -4.52 24.08
CA THR A 293 -4.46 -5.23 24.79
C THR A 293 -5.40 -5.96 23.82
N MET A 294 -5.78 -5.30 22.73
CA MET A 294 -6.58 -5.86 21.64
C MET A 294 -5.91 -7.10 21.05
N TYR A 295 -4.64 -7.03 20.67
CA TYR A 295 -3.95 -8.17 20.06
C TYR A 295 -3.70 -9.32 21.04
N HIS A 296 -3.57 -9.04 22.34
CA HIS A 296 -3.59 -10.08 23.39
C HIS A 296 -4.96 -10.77 23.50
N GLY A 297 -6.04 -10.01 23.32
CA GLY A 297 -7.41 -10.53 23.35
C GLY A 297 -7.79 -11.31 22.09
N LEU A 298 -7.27 -10.92 20.92
CA LEU A 298 -7.69 -11.43 19.62
C LEU A 298 -7.29 -12.89 19.40
N SER A 299 -6.00 -13.23 19.59
CA SER A 299 -5.52 -14.61 19.50
C SER A 299 -4.15 -14.81 20.17
N PRO A 300 -3.77 -16.06 20.49
CA PRO A 300 -2.41 -16.36 20.97
C PRO A 300 -1.30 -15.95 19.99
N GLU A 301 -1.55 -16.10 18.69
CA GLU A 301 -0.59 -15.73 17.65
C GLU A 301 -0.37 -14.22 17.58
N THR A 302 -1.43 -13.42 17.70
CA THR A 302 -1.31 -11.95 17.70
C THR A 302 -0.73 -11.42 19.00
N ALA A 303 -0.97 -12.09 20.13
CA ALA A 303 -0.35 -11.75 21.40
C ALA A 303 1.18 -11.87 21.34
N GLU A 304 1.67 -12.99 20.80
CA GLU A 304 3.10 -13.22 20.59
C GLU A 304 3.71 -12.20 19.60
N PHE A 305 3.02 -11.96 18.49
CA PHE A 305 3.43 -10.97 17.49
C PHE A 305 3.55 -9.58 18.09
N ILE A 306 2.53 -9.10 18.81
CA ILE A 306 2.56 -7.73 19.31
C ILE A 306 3.63 -7.57 20.39
N ASP A 307 3.83 -8.56 21.25
CA ASP A 307 4.93 -8.54 22.21
C ASP A 307 6.28 -8.45 21.51
N PHE A 308 6.48 -9.22 20.43
CA PHE A 308 7.69 -9.12 19.61
C PHE A 308 7.90 -7.70 19.03
N MET A 309 6.85 -7.06 18.53
CA MET A 309 6.93 -5.71 17.98
C MET A 309 7.36 -4.67 19.03
N TYR A 310 6.76 -4.72 20.23
CA TYR A 310 7.08 -3.78 21.32
C TYR A 310 8.47 -4.05 21.92
N ASP A 311 8.81 -5.32 22.19
CA ASP A 311 10.07 -5.68 22.84
C ASP A 311 11.30 -5.32 21.99
N ASN A 312 11.11 -5.24 20.66
CA ASN A 312 12.15 -4.89 19.70
C ASN A 312 12.02 -3.46 19.12
N GLU A 313 11.12 -2.61 19.64
CA GLU A 313 10.96 -1.20 19.21
C GLU A 313 10.66 -1.04 17.71
N LEU A 314 9.77 -1.88 17.16
CA LEU A 314 9.49 -1.99 15.72
C LEU A 314 8.31 -1.12 15.25
N LEU A 315 8.04 -0.01 15.94
CA LEU A 315 6.96 0.94 15.62
C LEU A 315 7.47 2.39 15.68
N ASP A 316 7.31 3.17 14.60
CA ASP A 316 7.38 4.65 14.63
C ASP A 316 6.11 5.25 14.02
N VAL A 317 5.11 5.48 14.88
CA VAL A 317 3.73 5.80 14.46
C VAL A 317 3.34 7.26 14.63
N LEU A 318 4.11 8.08 15.36
CA LEU A 318 3.73 9.47 15.65
C LEU A 318 4.09 10.41 14.50
N SER A 319 3.22 11.36 14.17
CA SER A 319 3.52 12.45 13.22
C SER A 319 4.53 13.43 13.81
N LYS A 320 5.55 13.81 13.01
CA LYS A 320 6.67 14.66 13.42
C LYS A 320 7.10 15.57 12.26
N GLU A 321 7.73 16.70 12.56
CA GLU A 321 8.31 17.56 11.52
C GLU A 321 9.42 16.83 10.76
N GLY A 322 9.39 16.89 9.42
CA GLY A 322 10.38 16.22 8.58
C GLY A 322 10.13 14.72 8.36
N LYS A 323 9.10 14.13 8.97
CA LYS A 323 8.70 12.75 8.72
C LYS A 323 7.97 12.64 7.38
N ALA A 324 8.23 11.55 6.63
CA ALA A 324 7.55 11.27 5.37
C ALA A 324 6.03 11.07 5.57
N PRO A 325 5.20 11.45 4.60
CA PRO A 325 3.75 11.27 4.69
C PRO A 325 3.33 9.80 4.55
N GLY A 326 2.14 9.46 5.04
CA GLY A 326 1.52 8.14 4.88
C GLY A 326 1.80 7.15 6.00
N GLY A 327 1.60 5.87 5.71
CA GLY A 327 1.92 4.71 6.53
C GLY A 327 2.49 3.60 5.66
N TYR A 328 3.30 2.73 6.24
CA TYR A 328 3.75 1.50 5.59
C TYR A 328 4.21 0.45 6.60
N CYS A 329 4.24 -0.79 6.14
CA CYS A 329 4.95 -1.91 6.75
C CYS A 329 6.11 -2.35 5.86
N THR A 330 7.25 -2.67 6.47
CA THR A 330 8.40 -3.27 5.77
C THR A 330 9.02 -4.39 6.61
N PHE A 331 10.02 -5.09 6.07
CA PHE A 331 10.67 -6.21 6.72
C PHE A 331 12.19 -6.06 6.70
N ILE A 332 12.85 -6.41 7.80
CA ILE A 332 14.30 -6.35 8.01
C ILE A 332 14.83 -7.79 8.05
N PRO A 333 15.32 -8.34 6.93
CA PRO A 333 15.55 -9.78 6.78
C PRO A 333 16.47 -10.43 7.81
N ASP A 334 17.65 -9.85 8.07
CA ASP A 334 18.65 -10.45 8.97
C ASP A 334 18.14 -10.56 10.42
N TYR A 335 17.21 -9.68 10.80
CA TYR A 335 16.61 -9.65 12.13
C TYR A 335 15.27 -10.38 12.20
N LYS A 336 14.74 -10.81 11.05
CA LYS A 336 13.39 -11.39 10.90
C LYS A 336 12.31 -10.51 11.52
N SER A 337 12.45 -9.20 11.33
CA SER A 337 11.62 -8.20 12.02
C SER A 337 10.79 -7.39 11.02
N PRO A 338 9.45 -7.43 11.09
CA PRO A 338 8.64 -6.40 10.45
C PRO A 338 8.78 -5.07 11.17
N PHE A 339 8.48 -3.96 10.49
CA PHE A 339 8.51 -2.62 11.06
C PHE A 339 7.28 -1.83 10.60
N ILE A 340 6.60 -1.16 11.53
CA ILE A 340 5.42 -0.33 11.27
C ILE A 340 5.79 1.15 11.32
N PHE A 341 5.44 1.87 10.26
CA PHE A 341 5.56 3.32 10.14
C PHE A 341 4.17 3.93 9.91
N SER A 342 3.83 5.00 10.63
CA SER A 342 2.60 5.77 10.35
C SER A 342 2.69 7.21 10.88
N ASN A 343 1.62 8.00 10.71
CA ASN A 343 1.55 9.41 11.13
C ASN A 343 0.28 9.71 11.94
N PHE A 344 0.29 9.34 13.22
CA PHE A 344 -0.78 9.62 14.16
C PHE A 344 -1.00 11.12 14.32
N ASN A 345 -2.25 11.55 14.21
CA ASN A 345 -2.68 12.94 14.23
C ASN A 345 -3.92 13.19 15.11
N GLY A 346 -4.37 12.17 15.86
CA GLY A 346 -5.46 12.25 16.82
C GLY A 346 -6.85 12.08 16.20
N THR A 347 -6.96 11.47 15.02
CA THR A 347 -8.24 11.14 14.37
C THR A 347 -8.51 9.64 14.43
N ALA A 348 -9.69 9.18 13.98
CA ALA A 348 -9.97 7.76 13.79
C ALA A 348 -8.92 7.05 12.89
N GLY A 349 -8.33 7.81 11.96
CA GLY A 349 -7.27 7.34 11.07
C GLY A 349 -6.03 6.77 11.79
N ASP A 350 -5.80 7.15 13.05
CA ASP A 350 -4.72 6.59 13.86
C ASP A 350 -4.97 5.09 14.17
N VAL A 351 -6.22 4.71 14.40
CA VAL A 351 -6.61 3.30 14.64
C VAL A 351 -6.70 2.53 13.32
N ASP A 352 -7.21 3.17 12.26
CA ASP A 352 -7.24 2.58 10.91
C ASP A 352 -5.82 2.19 10.48
N VAL A 353 -4.87 3.12 10.49
CA VAL A 353 -3.49 2.84 10.08
C VAL A 353 -2.77 1.88 11.02
N LEU A 354 -3.06 1.91 12.34
CA LEU A 354 -2.47 0.96 13.27
C LEU A 354 -2.88 -0.47 12.94
N THR A 355 -4.17 -0.71 12.71
CA THR A 355 -4.70 -2.05 12.42
C THR A 355 -4.33 -2.53 11.02
N HIS A 356 -4.34 -1.63 10.03
CA HIS A 356 -3.88 -1.89 8.67
C HIS A 356 -2.43 -2.38 8.64
N GLU A 357 -1.49 -1.56 9.14
CA GLU A 357 -0.07 -1.90 9.09
C GLU A 357 0.28 -3.10 9.98
N ALA A 358 -0.44 -3.28 11.10
CA ALA A 358 -0.28 -4.46 11.92
C ALA A 358 -0.78 -5.74 11.22
N GLY A 359 -1.75 -5.68 10.31
CA GLY A 359 -2.12 -6.81 9.47
C GLY A 359 -1.00 -7.24 8.53
N HIS A 360 -0.32 -6.28 7.88
CA HIS A 360 0.89 -6.56 7.09
C HIS A 360 2.03 -7.12 7.96
N ALA A 361 2.32 -6.46 9.10
CA ALA A 361 3.39 -6.86 9.99
C ALA A 361 3.14 -8.26 10.58
N PHE A 362 1.89 -8.58 10.90
CA PHE A 362 1.50 -9.90 11.35
C PHE A 362 1.75 -10.96 10.27
N GLN A 363 1.37 -10.70 9.02
CA GLN A 363 1.67 -11.59 7.91
C GLN A 363 3.18 -11.83 7.75
N ALA A 364 3.98 -10.78 7.72
CA ALA A 364 5.43 -10.88 7.59
C ALA A 364 6.06 -11.63 8.78
N TYR A 365 5.58 -11.38 10.01
CA TYR A 365 5.99 -12.11 11.21
C TYR A 365 5.70 -13.60 11.09
N ARG A 366 4.49 -13.97 10.64
CA ARG A 366 4.08 -15.37 10.44
C ARG A 366 4.95 -16.06 9.40
N ALA A 367 5.17 -15.43 8.25
CA ALA A 367 6.03 -15.98 7.19
C ALA A 367 7.45 -16.25 7.69
N ALA A 368 8.04 -15.31 8.43
CA ALA A 368 9.37 -15.45 9.02
C ALA A 368 9.43 -16.58 10.07
N LYS A 369 8.40 -16.70 10.91
CA LYS A 369 8.28 -17.75 11.93
C LYS A 369 8.14 -19.15 11.31
N LEU A 370 7.44 -19.25 10.19
CA LEU A 370 7.28 -20.49 9.42
C LEU A 370 8.53 -20.86 8.62
N GLY A 371 9.54 -19.99 8.57
CA GLY A 371 10.77 -20.24 7.82
C GLY A 371 10.56 -20.26 6.31
N ILE A 372 9.57 -19.50 5.81
CA ILE A 372 9.30 -19.37 4.38
C ILE A 372 10.47 -18.60 3.74
N MET A 373 10.94 -19.09 2.59
CA MET A 373 11.98 -18.43 1.78
C MET A 373 11.60 -16.97 1.51
N SER A 374 12.56 -16.06 1.54
CA SER A 374 12.34 -14.60 1.39
C SER A 374 11.50 -14.25 0.16
N ASP A 375 11.73 -14.86 -1.00
CA ASP A 375 10.94 -14.61 -2.24
C ASP A 375 9.51 -15.14 -2.22
N LEU A 376 9.16 -15.94 -1.23
CA LEU A 376 7.81 -16.44 -1.00
C LEU A 376 7.24 -15.92 0.33
N SER A 377 7.96 -15.06 1.04
CA SER A 377 7.56 -14.55 2.36
C SER A 377 6.50 -13.45 2.26
N SER A 378 6.49 -12.71 1.15
CA SER A 378 5.49 -11.70 0.82
C SER A 378 4.75 -12.13 -0.46
N PRO A 379 3.42 -12.15 -0.47
CA PRO A 379 2.66 -12.38 -1.70
C PRO A 379 2.64 -11.12 -2.59
N THR A 380 1.95 -11.21 -3.72
CA THR A 380 1.66 -10.04 -4.55
C THR A 380 0.79 -9.01 -3.81
N MET A 381 0.92 -7.74 -4.19
CA MET A 381 0.43 -6.61 -3.39
C MET A 381 -1.07 -6.66 -3.07
N GLU A 382 -1.93 -7.10 -4.00
CA GLU A 382 -3.37 -7.25 -3.70
C GLU A 382 -3.65 -8.29 -2.61
N THR A 383 -2.81 -9.32 -2.50
CA THR A 383 -2.91 -10.28 -1.40
C THR A 383 -2.35 -9.66 -0.13
N CYS A 384 -1.23 -8.92 -0.19
CA CYS A 384 -0.71 -8.16 0.94
C CYS A 384 -1.80 -7.30 1.58
N GLU A 385 -2.53 -6.55 0.77
CA GLU A 385 -3.65 -5.70 1.20
C GLU A 385 -4.83 -6.49 1.79
N CYS A 386 -5.02 -7.75 1.43
CA CYS A 386 -6.04 -8.58 2.07
C CYS A 386 -5.73 -8.81 3.54
N HIS A 387 -4.46 -8.91 3.94
CA HIS A 387 -4.10 -9.08 5.34
C HIS A 387 -4.40 -7.81 6.15
N SER A 388 -3.90 -6.67 5.67
CA SER A 388 -4.08 -5.37 6.32
C SER A 388 -5.55 -4.98 6.44
N MET A 389 -6.26 -4.94 5.32
CA MET A 389 -7.65 -4.49 5.29
C MET A 389 -8.60 -5.45 6.02
N SER A 390 -8.33 -6.75 6.02
CA SER A 390 -9.14 -7.69 6.82
C SER A 390 -8.89 -7.49 8.32
N MET A 391 -7.65 -7.21 8.73
CA MET A 391 -7.32 -6.96 10.14
C MET A 391 -8.09 -5.76 10.72
N GLU A 392 -8.31 -4.71 9.93
CA GLU A 392 -9.13 -3.54 10.32
C GLU A 392 -10.54 -3.96 10.78
N PHE A 393 -11.16 -4.91 10.08
CA PHE A 393 -12.49 -5.43 10.44
C PHE A 393 -12.46 -6.55 11.49
N LEU A 394 -11.46 -7.43 11.45
CA LEU A 394 -11.36 -8.57 12.38
C LEU A 394 -11.03 -8.12 13.82
N THR A 395 -10.66 -6.86 13.99
CA THR A 395 -10.46 -6.22 15.30
C THR A 395 -11.71 -5.53 15.85
N SER A 396 -12.87 -5.61 15.18
CA SER A 396 -14.08 -4.86 15.54
C SER A 396 -14.54 -5.02 16.98
N ASP A 397 -14.43 -6.24 17.53
CA ASP A 397 -14.78 -6.53 18.92
C ASP A 397 -14.01 -5.69 19.95
N TYR A 398 -12.87 -5.12 19.56
CA TYR A 398 -11.97 -4.37 20.42
C TYR A 398 -11.95 -2.87 20.11
N HIS A 399 -12.71 -2.39 19.12
CA HIS A 399 -12.79 -0.95 18.81
C HIS A 399 -13.25 -0.12 20.01
N HIS A 400 -14.00 -0.72 20.93
CA HIS A 400 -14.38 -0.09 22.21
C HIS A 400 -13.23 0.28 23.13
N LEU A 401 -12.06 -0.34 23.00
CA LEU A 401 -10.86 0.03 23.75
C LEU A 401 -10.31 1.39 23.32
N PHE A 402 -10.56 1.78 22.06
CA PHE A 402 -10.09 3.05 21.50
C PHE A 402 -11.17 4.12 21.54
N PHE A 403 -12.43 3.77 21.25
CA PHE A 403 -13.48 4.76 21.00
C PHE A 403 -14.53 4.86 22.12
N GLY A 404 -14.54 3.94 23.09
CA GLY A 404 -15.48 3.97 24.21
C GLY A 404 -16.94 4.12 23.75
N LYS A 405 -17.58 5.25 24.10
CA LYS A 405 -18.98 5.53 23.69
C LYS A 405 -19.14 5.83 22.19
N ASN A 406 -18.06 6.16 21.49
CA ASN A 406 -18.06 6.48 20.06
C ASN A 406 -17.85 5.24 19.18
N THR A 407 -17.75 4.04 19.75
CA THR A 407 -17.48 2.79 19.00
C THR A 407 -18.42 2.59 17.82
N ALA A 408 -19.73 2.69 18.03
CA ALA A 408 -20.71 2.54 16.94
C ALA A 408 -20.57 3.61 15.84
N LYS A 409 -20.11 4.82 16.19
CA LYS A 409 -19.80 5.85 15.19
C LYS A 409 -18.60 5.45 14.34
N TYR A 410 -17.54 4.98 14.98
CA TYR A 410 -16.33 4.53 14.30
C TYR A 410 -16.63 3.35 13.38
N GLU A 411 -17.27 2.29 13.88
CA GLU A 411 -17.58 1.10 13.09
C GLU A 411 -18.45 1.43 11.87
N LEU A 412 -19.45 2.31 12.05
CA LEU A 412 -20.27 2.78 10.93
C LEU A 412 -19.45 3.61 9.94
N SER A 413 -18.70 4.62 10.39
CA SER A 413 -17.90 5.46 9.47
C SER A 413 -16.83 4.65 8.77
N HIS A 414 -16.18 3.72 9.45
CA HIS A 414 -15.16 2.85 8.90
C HIS A 414 -15.73 1.96 7.78
N ALA A 415 -16.89 1.33 8.00
CA ALA A 415 -17.58 0.57 6.96
C ALA A 415 -18.05 1.45 5.78
N GLU A 416 -18.55 2.66 6.05
CA GLU A 416 -18.92 3.63 5.02
C GLU A 416 -17.71 4.05 4.19
N ASP A 417 -16.60 4.42 4.84
CA ASP A 417 -15.37 4.88 4.19
C ASP A 417 -14.72 3.77 3.36
N ALA A 418 -14.63 2.54 3.90
CA ALA A 418 -14.16 1.36 3.18
C ALA A 418 -14.98 1.09 1.91
N LEU A 419 -16.32 1.23 1.97
CA LEU A 419 -17.17 1.02 0.79
C LEU A 419 -17.04 2.18 -0.21
N CYS A 420 -16.96 3.41 0.29
CA CYS A 420 -16.80 4.63 -0.52
C CYS A 420 -15.41 4.72 -1.18
N PHE A 421 -14.42 4.04 -0.63
CA PHE A 421 -13.05 4.00 -1.15
C PHE A 421 -12.97 3.23 -2.48
N ILE A 422 -13.72 2.13 -2.66
CA ILE A 422 -13.60 1.26 -3.84
C ILE A 422 -13.80 2.01 -5.17
N PRO A 423 -14.84 2.86 -5.35
CA PRO A 423 -14.96 3.67 -6.57
C PRO A 423 -13.79 4.64 -6.79
N TYR A 424 -13.29 5.27 -5.72
CA TYR A 424 -12.14 6.18 -5.81
C TYR A 424 -10.88 5.42 -6.25
N GLY A 425 -10.63 4.23 -5.69
CA GLY A 425 -9.44 3.49 -6.04
C GLY A 425 -9.46 2.95 -7.48
N CYS A 426 -10.63 2.51 -7.96
CA CYS A 426 -10.82 2.15 -9.36
C CYS A 426 -10.69 3.35 -10.32
N MET A 427 -11.12 4.53 -9.89
CA MET A 427 -10.91 5.78 -10.63
C MET A 427 -9.43 6.10 -10.78
N VAL A 428 -8.63 5.97 -9.72
CA VAL A 428 -7.17 6.19 -9.75
C VAL A 428 -6.49 5.19 -10.69
N ASP A 429 -6.89 3.92 -10.65
CA ASP A 429 -6.35 2.90 -11.57
C ASP A 429 -6.71 3.20 -13.04
N GLU A 430 -7.97 3.52 -13.34
CA GLU A 430 -8.34 3.90 -14.70
C GLU A 430 -7.59 5.16 -15.17
N PHE A 431 -7.41 6.16 -14.31
CA PHE A 431 -6.60 7.34 -14.60
C PHE A 431 -5.19 6.94 -15.03
N GLN A 432 -4.52 6.08 -14.27
CA GLN A 432 -3.16 5.64 -14.60
C GLN A 432 -3.10 4.85 -15.92
N HIS A 433 -4.08 3.99 -16.21
CA HIS A 433 -4.17 3.34 -17.53
C HIS A 433 -4.22 4.37 -18.65
N ARG A 434 -5.01 5.44 -18.52
CA ARG A 434 -5.06 6.51 -19.55
C ARG A 434 -3.72 7.21 -19.74
N MET A 435 -2.98 7.45 -18.65
CA MET A 435 -1.67 8.12 -18.70
C MET A 435 -0.64 7.28 -19.47
N TYR A 436 -0.61 5.98 -19.23
CA TYR A 436 0.34 5.07 -19.88
C TYR A 436 -0.12 4.59 -21.26
N GLU A 437 -1.42 4.67 -21.58
CA GLU A 437 -1.93 4.52 -22.95
C GLU A 437 -1.59 5.72 -23.83
N ASN A 438 -1.56 6.93 -23.26
CA ASN A 438 -1.37 8.20 -23.96
C ASN A 438 -0.28 9.03 -23.27
N PRO A 439 1.01 8.68 -23.44
CA PRO A 439 2.11 9.28 -22.68
C PRO A 439 2.36 10.77 -22.98
N ASP A 440 1.81 11.29 -24.09
CA ASP A 440 2.00 12.67 -24.54
C ASP A 440 0.90 13.65 -24.04
N LEU A 441 -0.02 13.19 -23.18
CA LEU A 441 -1.06 14.05 -22.61
C LEU A 441 -0.44 15.25 -21.87
N THR A 442 -0.93 16.45 -22.17
CA THR A 442 -0.57 17.67 -21.47
C THR A 442 -1.13 17.68 -20.05
N PRO A 443 -0.54 18.43 -19.10
CA PRO A 443 -1.10 18.56 -17.75
C PRO A 443 -2.58 18.95 -17.70
N ALA A 444 -3.03 19.79 -18.63
CA ALA A 444 -4.44 20.18 -18.73
C ALA A 444 -5.34 18.98 -19.10
N GLU A 445 -4.96 18.20 -20.12
CA GLU A 445 -5.72 17.01 -20.54
C GLU A 445 -5.75 15.93 -19.43
N ARG A 446 -4.66 15.78 -18.67
CA ARG A 446 -4.63 14.89 -17.49
C ARG A 446 -5.69 15.31 -16.47
N ASN A 447 -5.77 16.60 -16.17
CA ASN A 447 -6.78 17.13 -15.25
C ASN A 447 -8.21 16.96 -15.78
N GLU A 448 -8.44 17.14 -17.09
CA GLU A 448 -9.74 16.90 -17.72
C GLU A 448 -10.16 15.43 -17.62
N ILE A 449 -9.23 14.50 -17.84
CA ILE A 449 -9.48 13.06 -17.66
C ILE A 449 -9.86 12.78 -16.21
N TRP A 450 -9.11 13.29 -15.24
CA TRP A 450 -9.46 13.13 -13.83
C TRP A 450 -10.87 13.66 -13.52
N ALA A 451 -11.20 14.89 -13.95
CA ALA A 451 -12.51 15.48 -13.76
C ALA A 451 -13.64 14.67 -14.44
N SER A 452 -13.37 14.00 -15.56
CA SER A 452 -14.32 13.10 -16.20
C SER A 452 -14.55 11.82 -15.39
N LEU A 453 -13.48 11.27 -14.80
CA LEU A 453 -13.55 10.07 -13.99
C LEU A 453 -14.21 10.33 -12.63
N GLU A 454 -14.08 11.54 -12.07
CA GLU A 454 -14.86 11.98 -10.89
C GLU A 454 -16.36 11.81 -11.14
N LYS A 455 -16.85 12.26 -12.31
CA LYS A 455 -18.27 12.15 -12.67
C LYS A 455 -18.71 10.70 -12.86
N LYS A 456 -17.79 9.83 -13.31
CA LYS A 456 -18.07 8.40 -13.51
C LYS A 456 -18.15 7.64 -12.18
N TYR A 457 -17.18 7.84 -11.29
CA TYR A 457 -17.00 7.03 -10.09
C TYR A 457 -17.54 7.68 -8.81
N ARG A 458 -17.61 9.01 -8.76
CA ARG A 458 -18.04 9.78 -7.59
C ARG A 458 -19.04 10.88 -7.95
N PRO A 459 -20.13 10.58 -8.68
CA PRO A 459 -21.11 11.58 -9.12
C PRO A 459 -21.85 12.28 -7.97
N TYR A 460 -21.70 11.80 -6.74
CA TYR A 460 -22.32 12.30 -5.52
C TYR A 460 -21.46 13.32 -4.76
N LEU A 461 -20.23 13.61 -5.21
CA LEU A 461 -19.35 14.63 -4.61
C LEU A 461 -19.19 15.85 -5.52
N HIS A 462 -19.18 17.02 -4.88
CA HIS A 462 -19.12 18.32 -5.51
C HIS A 462 -17.82 19.06 -5.15
N THR A 463 -17.21 19.76 -6.10
CA THR A 463 -15.89 20.42 -5.92
C THR A 463 -15.93 21.92 -6.22
N GLU A 464 -17.11 22.46 -6.49
CA GLU A 464 -17.36 23.87 -6.75
C GLU A 464 -16.86 24.72 -5.57
N GLY A 465 -16.15 25.80 -5.87
CA GLY A 465 -15.56 26.67 -4.85
C GLY A 465 -14.20 26.20 -4.31
N LEU A 466 -13.68 25.05 -4.76
CA LEU A 466 -12.33 24.58 -4.45
C LEU A 466 -11.44 24.60 -5.72
N PRO A 467 -10.61 25.63 -5.97
CA PRO A 467 -9.90 25.79 -7.24
C PRO A 467 -9.06 24.59 -7.70
N PHE A 468 -8.21 24.05 -6.81
CA PHE A 468 -7.34 22.91 -7.08
C PHE A 468 -8.12 21.64 -7.46
N TYR A 469 -9.16 21.31 -6.70
CA TYR A 469 -9.96 20.11 -6.95
C TYR A 469 -10.92 20.30 -8.12
N GLY A 470 -11.54 21.47 -8.22
CA GLY A 470 -12.52 21.82 -9.26
C GLY A 470 -11.93 21.88 -10.67
N ARG A 471 -10.63 22.16 -10.80
CA ARG A 471 -9.92 22.06 -12.09
C ARG A 471 -9.50 20.63 -12.45
N GLY A 472 -9.78 19.63 -11.60
CA GLY A 472 -9.42 18.24 -11.83
C GLY A 472 -7.98 17.87 -11.43
N ALA A 473 -7.30 18.67 -10.61
CA ALA A 473 -5.91 18.39 -10.20
C ALA A 473 -5.78 17.58 -8.91
N GLY A 474 -6.92 17.14 -8.33
CA GLY A 474 -6.97 16.41 -7.08
C GLY A 474 -6.13 15.13 -7.05
N TRP A 475 -5.75 14.56 -8.19
CA TRP A 475 -4.86 13.39 -8.29
C TRP A 475 -3.43 13.66 -7.84
N GLN A 476 -2.94 14.92 -7.86
CA GLN A 476 -1.54 15.23 -7.55
C GLN A 476 -1.16 14.95 -6.09
N ARG A 477 -2.15 14.94 -5.19
CA ARG A 477 -1.97 14.59 -3.77
C ARG A 477 -1.83 13.09 -3.52
N GLN A 478 -2.12 12.26 -4.51
CA GLN A 478 -2.13 10.80 -4.38
C GLN A 478 -0.74 10.26 -4.67
N LEU A 479 0.06 10.06 -3.61
CA LEU A 479 1.46 9.63 -3.73
C LEU A 479 1.66 8.39 -4.59
N HIS A 480 0.72 7.45 -4.53
CA HIS A 480 0.76 6.18 -5.27
C HIS A 480 0.83 6.38 -6.79
N ILE A 481 0.24 7.45 -7.33
CA ILE A 481 0.30 7.74 -8.77
C ILE A 481 1.74 8.06 -9.21
N TYR A 482 2.49 8.76 -8.36
CA TYR A 482 3.89 9.12 -8.63
C TYR A 482 4.82 7.97 -8.31
N MET A 483 4.66 7.35 -7.14
CA MET A 483 5.64 6.43 -6.54
C MET A 483 5.41 4.97 -6.92
N TYR A 484 4.15 4.53 -7.01
CA TYR A 484 3.77 3.11 -7.12
C TYR A 484 2.75 2.89 -8.24
N PRO A 485 3.18 3.00 -9.50
CA PRO A 485 2.23 3.07 -10.60
C PRO A 485 1.43 1.77 -10.72
N LEU A 486 0.12 1.91 -10.98
CA LEU A 486 -0.86 0.82 -11.12
C LEU A 486 -1.16 -0.02 -9.86
N TYR A 487 -0.55 0.27 -8.71
CA TYR A 487 -0.78 -0.46 -7.44
C TYR A 487 -2.15 -0.14 -6.78
N TYR A 488 -2.81 0.95 -7.17
CA TYR A 488 -3.98 1.41 -6.39
C TYR A 488 -5.22 0.49 -6.50
N ILE A 489 -5.30 -0.33 -7.54
CA ILE A 489 -6.38 -1.31 -7.73
C ILE A 489 -6.29 -2.48 -6.74
N ASP A 490 -5.09 -2.76 -6.24
CA ASP A 490 -4.79 -3.83 -5.29
C ASP A 490 -5.60 -3.64 -4.00
N TYR A 491 -5.66 -2.40 -3.48
CA TYR A 491 -6.53 -2.04 -2.35
C TYR A 491 -8.01 -2.31 -2.64
N CYS A 492 -8.50 -2.06 -3.86
CA CYS A 492 -9.92 -2.26 -4.18
C CYS A 492 -10.29 -3.76 -4.23
N MET A 493 -9.40 -4.57 -4.80
CA MET A 493 -9.56 -6.03 -4.81
C MET A 493 -9.48 -6.58 -3.38
N ALA A 494 -8.53 -6.11 -2.59
CA ALA A 494 -8.37 -6.50 -1.21
C ALA A 494 -9.53 -6.09 -0.31
N GLN A 495 -10.05 -4.87 -0.46
CA GLN A 495 -11.22 -4.41 0.30
C GLN A 495 -12.44 -5.31 0.06
N THR A 496 -12.57 -5.85 -1.16
CA THR A 496 -13.64 -6.81 -1.48
C THR A 496 -13.45 -8.12 -0.74
N VAL A 497 -12.21 -8.59 -0.58
CA VAL A 497 -11.88 -9.79 0.22
C VAL A 497 -12.05 -9.51 1.72
N ALA A 498 -11.61 -8.36 2.20
CA ALA A 498 -11.77 -7.91 3.58
C ALA A 498 -13.24 -7.85 4.00
N PHE A 499 -14.13 -7.33 3.15
CA PHE A 499 -15.57 -7.38 3.41
C PHE A 499 -16.12 -8.80 3.52
N GLN A 500 -15.59 -9.75 2.74
CA GLN A 500 -16.01 -11.14 2.87
C GLN A 500 -15.53 -11.76 4.20
N PHE A 501 -14.30 -11.48 4.62
CA PHE A 501 -13.82 -11.87 5.95
C PHE A 501 -14.65 -11.23 7.07
N TRP A 502 -14.97 -9.96 6.95
CA TRP A 502 -15.80 -9.24 7.93
C TRP A 502 -17.21 -9.84 8.04
N LEU A 503 -17.88 -10.07 6.91
CA LEU A 503 -19.19 -10.71 6.88
C LEU A 503 -19.13 -12.13 7.47
N ALA A 504 -18.09 -12.90 7.16
CA ALA A 504 -17.87 -14.23 7.74
C ALA A 504 -17.62 -14.15 9.26
N TYR A 505 -16.87 -13.13 9.73
CA TYR A 505 -16.57 -12.92 11.14
C TYR A 505 -17.84 -12.57 11.94
N MET A 506 -18.72 -11.76 11.38
CA MET A 506 -20.03 -11.47 12.00
C MET A 506 -20.93 -12.71 12.10
N GLU A 507 -20.79 -13.68 11.20
CA GLU A 507 -21.53 -14.94 11.24
C GLU A 507 -20.89 -15.95 12.22
N ASN A 508 -19.58 -16.16 12.14
CA ASN A 508 -18.82 -17.06 12.98
C ASN A 508 -17.36 -16.60 13.13
N LYS A 509 -17.06 -15.96 14.27
CA LYS A 509 -15.75 -15.37 14.58
C LYS A 509 -14.62 -16.40 14.58
N GLU A 510 -14.83 -17.56 15.19
CA GLU A 510 -13.81 -18.60 15.31
C GLU A 510 -13.44 -19.17 13.93
N ASP A 511 -14.44 -19.46 13.08
CA ASP A 511 -14.21 -19.95 11.72
C ASP A 511 -13.53 -18.89 10.84
N ALA A 512 -14.02 -17.65 10.86
CA ALA A 512 -13.46 -16.57 10.07
C ALA A 512 -12.00 -16.27 10.45
N TRP A 513 -11.69 -16.22 11.75
CA TRP A 513 -10.32 -16.03 12.23
C TRP A 513 -9.41 -17.19 11.82
N LYS A 514 -9.89 -18.44 11.95
CA LYS A 514 -9.15 -19.61 11.50
C LYS A 514 -8.82 -19.54 10.01
N ARG A 515 -9.80 -19.17 9.17
CA ARG A 515 -9.61 -19.00 7.73
C ARG A 515 -8.64 -17.86 7.42
N TYR A 516 -8.69 -16.76 8.16
CA TYR A 516 -7.76 -15.64 8.04
C TYR A 516 -6.32 -16.05 8.41
N LEU A 517 -6.14 -16.83 9.49
CA LEU A 517 -4.83 -17.38 9.86
C LEU A 517 -4.30 -18.33 8.78
N GLU A 518 -5.13 -19.24 8.28
CA GLU A 518 -4.75 -20.17 7.20
C GLU A 518 -4.39 -19.41 5.92
N PHE A 519 -5.11 -18.33 5.58
CA PHE A 519 -4.79 -17.42 4.47
C PHE A 519 -3.44 -16.73 4.70
N THR A 520 -3.23 -16.15 5.87
CA THR A 520 -2.01 -15.43 6.26
C THR A 520 -0.77 -16.33 6.23
N ASP A 521 -0.90 -17.57 6.69
CA ASP A 521 0.18 -18.56 6.74
C ASP A 521 0.59 -19.07 5.34
N LYS A 522 -0.20 -18.82 4.29
CA LYS A 522 0.23 -19.10 2.90
C LYS A 522 1.32 -18.14 2.45
N ALA A 523 1.37 -16.92 2.99
CA ALA A 523 2.30 -15.89 2.54
C ALA A 523 2.30 -15.78 1.00
N GLY A 524 3.47 -15.67 0.36
CA GLY A 524 3.66 -15.70 -1.09
C GLY A 524 3.79 -17.09 -1.72
N THR A 525 3.47 -18.18 -1.00
CA THR A 525 3.58 -19.55 -1.55
C THR A 525 2.46 -19.94 -2.51
N LYS A 526 1.44 -19.08 -2.63
CA LYS A 526 0.23 -19.28 -3.43
C LYS A 526 -0.14 -18.00 -4.16
N THR A 527 -0.82 -18.13 -5.30
CA THR A 527 -1.35 -16.98 -6.04
C THR A 527 -2.56 -16.38 -5.33
N PHE A 528 -2.87 -15.10 -5.60
CA PHE A 528 -4.07 -14.43 -5.08
C PHE A 528 -5.35 -15.26 -5.32
N GLU A 529 -5.51 -15.83 -6.52
CA GLU A 529 -6.69 -16.65 -6.84
C GLU A 529 -6.80 -17.90 -5.97
N GLU A 530 -5.66 -18.58 -5.75
CA GLU A 530 -5.60 -19.79 -4.93
C GLU A 530 -5.90 -19.47 -3.46
N VAL A 531 -5.25 -18.46 -2.87
CA VAL A 531 -5.46 -18.16 -1.43
C VAL A 531 -6.87 -17.67 -1.13
N VAL A 532 -7.46 -16.85 -1.99
CA VAL A 532 -8.85 -16.39 -1.84
C VAL A 532 -9.81 -17.58 -1.93
N SER A 533 -9.62 -18.46 -2.91
CA SER A 533 -10.48 -19.63 -3.10
C SER A 533 -10.31 -20.67 -1.98
N GLU A 534 -9.07 -20.93 -1.54
CA GLU A 534 -8.76 -21.84 -0.42
C GLU A 534 -9.36 -21.33 0.90
N ALA A 535 -9.44 -20.00 1.09
CA ALA A 535 -10.13 -19.38 2.21
C ALA A 535 -11.67 -19.42 2.08
N GLY A 536 -12.24 -20.03 1.03
CA GLY A 536 -13.68 -20.12 0.81
C GLY A 536 -14.33 -18.79 0.41
N LEU A 537 -13.55 -17.88 -0.16
CA LEU A 537 -13.96 -16.56 -0.62
C LEU A 537 -14.05 -16.54 -2.15
N PHE A 538 -14.76 -15.57 -2.70
CA PHE A 538 -14.84 -15.38 -4.15
C PHE A 538 -13.92 -14.25 -4.62
N LEU A 539 -13.49 -14.34 -5.88
CA LEU A 539 -12.59 -13.37 -6.50
C LEU A 539 -13.32 -12.06 -6.80
N PRO A 540 -12.69 -10.88 -6.59
CA PRO A 540 -13.33 -9.58 -6.82
C PRO A 540 -13.81 -9.36 -8.26
N TYR A 541 -13.09 -9.89 -9.26
CA TYR A 541 -13.46 -9.84 -10.68
C TYR A 541 -14.35 -11.03 -11.13
N GLY A 542 -14.83 -11.85 -10.20
CA GLY A 542 -15.80 -12.90 -10.46
C GLY A 542 -17.20 -12.34 -10.73
N GLU A 543 -17.97 -13.02 -11.59
CA GLU A 543 -19.32 -12.59 -11.97
C GLU A 543 -20.27 -12.52 -10.76
N GLY A 544 -20.93 -11.38 -10.57
CA GLY A 544 -21.93 -11.16 -9.52
C GLY A 544 -21.39 -10.98 -8.10
N GLY A 545 -20.09 -11.19 -7.88
CA GLY A 545 -19.44 -11.05 -6.57
C GLY A 545 -19.57 -9.64 -5.99
N MET A 546 -19.25 -8.61 -6.79
CA MET A 546 -19.31 -7.22 -6.35
C MET A 546 -20.70 -6.78 -5.96
N LYS A 547 -21.71 -7.11 -6.78
CA LYS A 547 -23.10 -6.81 -6.46
C LYS A 547 -23.49 -7.37 -5.09
N LYS A 548 -23.18 -8.64 -4.83
CA LYS A 548 -23.49 -9.29 -3.55
C LYS A 548 -22.83 -8.58 -2.37
N ILE A 549 -21.53 -8.26 -2.47
CA ILE A 549 -20.80 -7.59 -1.39
C ILE A 549 -21.32 -6.18 -1.14
N CYS A 550 -21.53 -5.38 -2.19
CA CYS A 550 -22.06 -4.03 -2.04
C CYS A 550 -23.47 -4.04 -1.44
N GLU A 551 -24.34 -4.98 -1.84
CA GLU A 551 -25.67 -5.12 -1.24
C GLU A 551 -25.59 -5.54 0.23
N SER A 552 -24.76 -6.51 0.60
CA SER A 552 -24.59 -6.95 2.00
C SER A 552 -24.06 -5.83 2.90
N VAL A 553 -22.96 -5.18 2.50
CA VAL A 553 -22.35 -4.09 3.27
C VAL A 553 -23.26 -2.86 3.29
N GLY A 554 -23.86 -2.49 2.17
CA GLY A 554 -24.80 -1.37 2.08
C GLY A 554 -26.04 -1.59 2.95
N ASN A 555 -26.56 -2.81 3.03
CA ASN A 555 -27.67 -3.14 3.93
C ASN A 555 -27.25 -3.07 5.40
N TRP A 556 -26.04 -3.53 5.74
CA TRP A 556 -25.49 -3.37 7.08
C TRP A 556 -25.40 -1.87 7.45
N ILE A 557 -24.81 -1.04 6.59
CA ILE A 557 -24.70 0.42 6.81
C ILE A 557 -26.08 1.06 7.04
N LYS A 558 -27.08 0.71 6.22
CA LYS A 558 -28.46 1.22 6.36
C LYS A 558 -29.09 0.81 7.69
N ALA A 559 -28.84 -0.42 8.15
CA ALA A 559 -29.38 -0.94 9.40
C ALA A 559 -28.71 -0.35 10.65
N HIS A 560 -27.50 0.18 10.53
CA HIS A 560 -26.70 0.70 11.65
C HIS A 560 -26.60 2.23 11.67
N GLN A 561 -27.46 2.95 10.94
CA GLN A 561 -27.52 4.41 11.01
C GLN A 561 -27.86 4.89 12.44
N ILE A 562 -27.17 5.94 12.89
CA ILE A 562 -27.25 6.52 14.25
C ILE A 562 -27.47 8.03 14.25
#